data_AF-S2EYN3-F1
#
_entry.id   AF-S2EYN3-F1
#
_cell.length_a   1.000
_cell.length_b   1.000
_cell.length_c   1.000
_cell.angle_alpha   90.00
_cell.angle_beta   90.00
_cell.angle_gamma   90.00
#
_symmetry.space_group_name_H-M   'P 1'
#
loop_
_entity.id
_entity.type
_entity.pdbx_description
1 polymer ?
#
loop_
_entity_poly.entity_id
_entity_poly.type
_entity_poly.pdbx_seq_one_letter_code
_entity_poly.pdbx_strand_id
1 'polypeptide(L)'
;MLYAAITKSSGVLVHRKNNNIDWSITGWLTLGSVPAVMLTLWFLSSLNEAPDAMNAIIKQALGFVLFATALAILFKKRLLDFAHKRAGGNYKPSGSRLNVLTVITGLVLGTMVALTSIGAGALGTVALFILYPLLPTRRLVGTEIAHAVPLTLVAGLGHASMGNMDWHVLGYLLVGSLPGIYLGSHLTGRISDEWLRPCLATMLVLIGYKLAF
;
A
#
# COMPACT_ATOMS: atom_id res chain seq x y z
N MET A 1 3.75 5.50 -9.33
CA MET A 1 4.21 5.43 -7.92
C MET A 1 4.51 6.79 -7.32
N LEU A 2 5.20 7.69 -8.02
CA LEU A 2 5.60 9.00 -7.46
C LEU A 2 4.40 9.87 -7.03
N TYR A 3 3.33 9.92 -7.82
CA TYR A 3 2.11 10.66 -7.44
C TYR A 3 1.54 10.14 -6.11
N ALA A 4 1.55 8.81 -5.90
CA ALA A 4 1.02 8.17 -4.70
C ALA A 4 1.88 8.49 -3.46
N ALA A 5 3.20 8.62 -3.63
CA ALA A 5 4.08 9.05 -2.55
C ALA A 5 3.75 10.48 -2.10
N ILE A 6 3.57 11.39 -3.07
CA ILE A 6 3.23 12.79 -2.80
C ILE A 6 1.85 12.90 -2.12
N THR A 7 0.84 12.22 -2.64
CA THR A 7 -0.51 12.27 -2.08
C THR A 7 -0.64 11.55 -0.74
N LYS A 8 0.09 10.44 -0.51
CA LYS A 8 0.10 9.79 0.80
C LYS A 8 0.84 10.60 1.84
N SER A 9 1.84 11.41 1.45
CA SER A 9 2.56 12.30 2.37
C SER A 9 1.62 13.30 3.07
N SER A 10 0.62 13.84 2.37
CA SER A 10 -0.40 14.68 3.03
C SER A 10 -1.26 13.89 4.02
N GLY A 11 -1.58 12.63 3.72
CA GLY A 11 -2.27 11.73 4.66
C GLY A 11 -1.45 11.44 5.92
N VAL A 12 -0.12 11.28 5.79
CA VAL A 12 0.78 11.11 6.94
C VAL A 12 0.70 12.31 7.89
N LEU A 13 0.62 13.54 7.38
CA LEU A 13 0.50 14.74 8.22
C LEU A 13 -0.77 14.71 9.09
N VAL A 14 -1.90 14.29 8.51
CA VAL A 14 -3.19 14.17 9.23
C VAL A 14 -3.12 13.07 10.30
N HIS A 15 -2.60 11.89 9.95
CA HIS A 15 -2.47 10.78 10.91
C HIS A 15 -1.43 11.07 12.00
N ARG A 16 -0.36 11.81 11.68
CA ARG A 16 0.64 12.27 12.64
C ARG A 16 0.05 13.24 13.64
N LYS A 17 -0.74 14.22 13.18
CA LYS A 17 -1.44 15.17 14.07
C LYS A 17 -2.34 14.47 15.08
N ASN A 18 -2.93 13.34 14.68
CA ASN A 18 -3.82 12.54 15.52
C ASN A 18 -3.12 11.40 16.29
N ASN A 19 -1.78 11.35 16.32
CA ASN A 19 -0.99 10.28 16.96
C ASN A 19 -1.37 8.85 16.54
N ASN A 20 -1.80 8.69 15.28
CA ASN A 20 -2.24 7.41 14.72
C ASN A 20 -1.11 6.64 14.00
N ILE A 21 0.16 7.00 14.19
CA ILE A 21 1.29 6.37 13.49
C ILE A 21 2.19 5.67 14.49
N ASP A 22 2.45 4.39 14.25
CA ASP A 22 3.50 3.67 14.95
C ASP A 22 4.82 3.74 14.17
N TRP A 23 5.73 4.59 14.62
CA TRP A 23 7.01 4.80 13.93
C TRP A 23 7.96 3.61 14.05
N SER A 24 7.82 2.79 15.10
CA SER A 24 8.64 1.58 15.24
C SER A 24 8.26 0.57 14.15
N ILE A 25 6.97 0.27 14.01
CA ILE A 25 6.47 -0.64 12.98
C ILE A 25 6.76 -0.11 11.58
N THR A 26 6.55 1.20 11.38
CA THR A 26 6.92 1.87 10.12
C THR A 26 8.40 1.65 9.80
N GLY A 27 9.29 1.86 10.78
CA GLY A 27 10.72 1.61 10.66
C GLY A 27 11.04 0.18 10.22
N TRP A 28 10.53 -0.83 10.92
CA TRP A 28 10.76 -2.24 10.57
C TRP A 28 10.22 -2.61 9.19
N LEU A 29 9.04 -2.11 8.81
CA LEU A 29 8.50 -2.32 7.46
C LEU A 29 9.37 -1.65 6.40
N THR A 30 9.84 -0.42 6.65
CA THR A 30 10.72 0.30 5.72
C THR A 30 12.07 -0.40 5.55
N LEU A 31 12.63 -0.94 6.63
CA LEU A 31 13.88 -1.70 6.60
C LEU A 31 13.79 -2.95 5.71
N GLY A 32 12.64 -3.61 5.64
CA GLY A 32 12.44 -4.71 4.70
C GLY A 32 12.11 -4.23 3.29
N SER A 33 11.20 -3.27 3.18
CA SER A 33 10.59 -2.90 1.90
C SER A 33 11.46 -2.02 1.00
N VAL A 34 12.22 -1.08 1.56
CA VAL A 34 13.06 -0.17 0.76
C VAL A 34 14.21 -0.92 0.08
N PRO A 35 14.99 -1.77 0.79
CA PRO A 35 16.01 -2.59 0.14
C PRO A 35 15.40 -3.57 -0.87
N ALA A 36 14.23 -4.14 -0.57
CA ALA A 36 13.54 -5.05 -1.48
C ALA A 36 13.12 -4.35 -2.79
N VAL A 37 12.60 -3.12 -2.71
CA VAL A 37 12.31 -2.31 -3.90
C VAL A 37 13.58 -2.02 -4.67
N MET A 38 14.66 -1.56 -4.02
CA MET A 38 15.92 -1.28 -4.70
C MET A 38 16.46 -2.51 -5.44
N LEU A 39 16.48 -3.67 -4.78
CA LEU A 39 16.91 -4.93 -5.39
C LEU A 39 16.03 -5.37 -6.55
N THR A 40 14.71 -5.23 -6.41
CA THR A 40 13.75 -5.59 -7.47
C THR A 40 13.89 -4.68 -8.68
N LEU A 41 14.06 -3.37 -8.46
CA LEU A 41 14.27 -2.41 -9.53
C LEU A 41 15.62 -2.63 -10.21
N TRP A 42 16.68 -2.92 -9.46
CA TRP A 42 17.96 -3.30 -10.02
C TRP A 42 17.83 -4.56 -10.91
N PHE A 43 17.12 -5.58 -10.44
CA PHE A 43 16.82 -6.78 -11.24
C PHE A 43 15.98 -6.49 -12.49
N LEU A 44 14.99 -5.59 -12.41
CA LEU A 44 14.22 -5.18 -13.59
C LEU A 44 15.10 -4.39 -14.58
N SER A 45 16.00 -3.55 -14.09
CA SER A 45 16.91 -2.78 -14.94
C SER A 45 17.90 -3.65 -15.72
N SER A 46 18.28 -4.82 -15.19
CA SER A 46 19.14 -5.75 -15.92
C SER A 46 18.39 -6.53 -17.02
N LEU A 47 17.05 -6.56 -16.96
CA LEU A 47 16.19 -7.20 -17.95
C LEU A 47 15.75 -6.26 -19.08
N ASN A 48 16.25 -5.02 -19.11
CA ASN A 48 15.84 -4.01 -20.08
C ASN A 48 16.14 -4.41 -21.55
N GLU A 49 17.13 -5.27 -21.76
CA GLU A 49 17.50 -5.84 -23.07
C GLU A 49 16.54 -6.97 -23.54
N ALA A 50 15.61 -7.43 -22.69
CA ALA A 50 14.65 -8.50 -22.97
C ALA A 50 13.20 -8.07 -22.64
N PRO A 51 12.59 -7.18 -23.44
CA PRO A 51 11.30 -6.56 -23.13
C PRO A 51 10.15 -7.56 -22.99
N ASP A 52 10.17 -8.67 -23.73
CA ASP A 52 9.14 -9.72 -23.63
C ASP A 52 9.17 -10.44 -22.28
N ALA A 53 10.37 -10.75 -21.77
CA ALA A 53 10.54 -11.38 -20.46
C ALA A 53 10.10 -10.44 -19.33
N MET A 54 10.48 -9.16 -19.41
CA MET A 54 10.05 -8.14 -18.46
C MET A 54 8.52 -7.99 -18.43
N ASN A 55 7.89 -7.90 -19.60
CA ASN A 55 6.44 -7.81 -19.71
C ASN A 55 5.72 -9.05 -19.15
N ALA A 56 6.25 -10.25 -19.40
CA ALA A 56 5.69 -11.49 -18.85
C ALA A 56 5.75 -11.50 -17.31
N ILE A 57 6.89 -11.13 -16.73
CA ILE A 57 7.08 -11.03 -15.28
C ILE A 57 6.11 -10.02 -14.67
N ILE A 58 6.00 -8.82 -15.25
CA ILE A 58 5.10 -7.76 -14.76
C ILE A 58 3.65 -8.24 -14.83
N LYS A 59 3.21 -8.83 -15.96
CA LYS A 59 1.84 -9.33 -16.13
C LYS A 59 1.50 -10.42 -15.11
N GLN A 60 2.40 -11.38 -14.91
CA GLN A 60 2.19 -12.47 -13.95
C GLN A 60 2.18 -11.97 -12.50
N ALA A 61 3.11 -11.07 -12.15
CA ALA A 61 3.14 -10.44 -10.84
C ALA A 61 1.85 -9.64 -10.57
N LEU A 62 1.37 -8.89 -11.55
CA LEU A 62 0.14 -8.10 -11.46
C LEU A 62 -1.08 -9.00 -11.24
N GLY A 63 -1.21 -10.09 -12.01
CA GLY A 63 -2.27 -11.08 -11.82
C GLY A 63 -2.24 -11.70 -10.43
N PHE A 64 -1.07 -12.11 -9.95
CA PHE A 64 -0.90 -12.67 -8.60
C PHE A 64 -1.24 -11.66 -7.50
N VAL A 65 -0.74 -10.42 -7.58
CA VAL A 65 -1.00 -9.37 -6.58
C VAL A 65 -2.48 -9.01 -6.55
N LEU A 66 -3.14 -8.86 -7.69
CA LEU A 66 -4.57 -8.56 -7.76
C LEU A 66 -5.41 -9.69 -7.16
N PHE A 67 -5.10 -10.94 -7.52
CA PHE A 67 -5.77 -12.11 -6.95
C PHE A 67 -5.55 -12.20 -5.42
N ALA A 68 -4.31 -12.06 -4.95
CA ALA A 68 -3.98 -12.06 -3.53
C ALA A 68 -4.69 -10.91 -2.78
N THR A 69 -4.78 -9.72 -3.39
CA THR A 69 -5.49 -8.57 -2.82
C THR A 69 -6.98 -8.84 -2.69
N ALA A 70 -7.61 -9.38 -3.74
CA ALA A 70 -9.03 -9.73 -3.72
C ALA A 70 -9.32 -10.78 -2.64
N LEU A 71 -8.49 -11.82 -2.54
CA LEU A 71 -8.59 -12.86 -1.52
C LEU A 71 -8.44 -12.25 -0.11
N ALA A 72 -7.42 -11.40 0.09
CA ALA A 72 -7.16 -10.73 1.36
C ALA A 72 -8.34 -9.85 1.81
N ILE A 73 -9.00 -9.15 0.87
CA ILE A 73 -10.18 -8.33 1.15
C ILE A 73 -11.40 -9.21 1.49
N LEU A 74 -11.68 -10.24 0.69
CA LEU A 74 -12.84 -11.12 0.86
C LEU A 74 -12.79 -11.86 2.20
N PHE A 75 -11.61 -12.35 2.59
CA PHE A 75 -11.42 -13.07 3.83
C PHE A 75 -11.02 -12.18 5.01
N LYS A 76 -10.90 -10.86 4.83
CA LYS A 76 -10.45 -9.91 5.87
C LYS A 76 -11.11 -10.15 7.22
N LYS A 77 -12.45 -10.26 7.26
CA LYS A 77 -13.20 -10.43 8.51
C LYS A 77 -12.82 -11.74 9.22
N ARG A 78 -12.81 -12.86 8.48
CA ARG A 78 -12.43 -14.18 9.02
C ARG A 78 -10.97 -14.20 9.49
N LEU A 79 -10.09 -13.53 8.74
CA LEU A 79 -8.67 -13.45 9.02
C LEU A 79 -8.39 -12.62 10.27
N LEU A 80 -9.11 -11.51 10.45
CA LEU A 80 -9.11 -10.71 11.68
C LEU A 80 -9.63 -11.50 12.86
N ASP A 81 -10.80 -12.13 12.74
CA ASP A 81 -11.40 -12.93 13.82
C ASP A 81 -10.45 -14.06 14.24
N PHE A 82 -9.78 -14.69 13.27
CA PHE A 82 -8.77 -15.71 13.52
C PHE A 82 -7.53 -15.14 14.22
N ALA A 83 -7.03 -13.99 13.78
CA ALA A 83 -5.87 -13.33 14.39
C ALA A 83 -6.17 -12.90 15.84
N HIS A 84 -7.36 -12.34 16.11
CA HIS A 84 -7.81 -11.98 17.46
C HIS A 84 -7.99 -13.20 18.37
N LYS A 85 -8.58 -14.29 17.88
CA LYS A 85 -8.71 -15.54 18.66
C LYS A 85 -7.36 -16.13 19.03
N ARG A 86 -6.38 -16.10 18.11
CA ARG A 86 -4.99 -16.50 18.41
C ARG A 86 -4.32 -15.53 19.38
N ALA A 87 -4.63 -14.24 19.29
CA ALA A 87 -4.03 -13.22 20.14
C ALA A 87 -4.46 -13.32 21.62
N GLY A 88 -5.73 -13.65 21.87
CA GLY A 88 -6.31 -13.72 23.23
C GLY A 88 -5.81 -14.88 24.10
N GLY A 89 -5.09 -15.86 23.55
CA GLY A 89 -4.73 -17.10 24.27
C GLY A 89 -3.32 -17.21 24.84
N ASN A 90 -2.45 -16.19 24.71
CA ASN A 90 -1.01 -16.11 25.09
C ASN A 90 -0.09 -15.63 23.94
N TYR A 91 -0.61 -14.96 22.91
CA TYR A 91 0.23 -14.42 21.85
C TYR A 91 0.92 -13.12 22.28
N LYS A 92 2.03 -13.27 23.02
CA LYS A 92 3.09 -12.26 23.08
C LYS A 92 4.21 -12.74 22.18
N PRO A 93 4.17 -12.51 20.86
CA PRO A 93 5.35 -12.72 20.05
C PRO A 93 6.46 -11.89 20.69
N SER A 94 7.54 -12.57 21.12
CA SER A 94 8.75 -11.91 21.61
C SER A 94 9.09 -10.77 20.64
N GLY A 95 9.41 -9.58 21.16
CA GLY A 95 9.57 -8.37 20.35
C GLY A 95 10.46 -8.59 19.12
N SER A 96 11.54 -9.36 19.26
CA SER A 96 12.43 -9.68 18.14
C SER A 96 11.77 -10.53 17.04
N ARG A 97 10.93 -11.52 17.38
CA ARG A 97 10.26 -12.36 16.37
C ARG A 97 9.23 -11.58 15.58
N LEU A 98 8.50 -10.68 16.26
CA LEU A 98 7.54 -9.79 15.63
C LEU A 98 8.24 -8.80 14.68
N ASN A 99 9.39 -8.24 15.11
CA ASN A 99 10.19 -7.32 14.30
C ASN A 99 10.69 -8.02 13.02
N VAL A 100 11.22 -9.25 13.13
CA VAL A 100 11.65 -10.04 11.98
C VAL A 100 10.47 -10.30 11.02
N LEU A 101 9.31 -10.69 11.53
CA LEU A 101 8.13 -10.91 10.69
C LEU A 101 7.64 -9.61 10.03
N THR A 102 7.81 -8.47 10.70
CA THR A 102 7.52 -7.14 10.15
C THR A 102 8.47 -6.78 9.01
N VAL A 103 9.77 -7.06 9.17
CA VAL A 103 10.77 -6.87 8.10
C VAL A 103 10.46 -7.78 6.90
N ILE A 104 10.17 -9.06 7.12
CA ILE A 104 9.79 -9.99 6.04
C ILE A 104 8.53 -9.51 5.33
N THR A 105 7.54 -9.05 6.08
CA THR A 105 6.31 -8.46 5.50
C THR A 105 6.64 -7.24 4.65
N GLY A 106 7.52 -6.36 5.14
CA GLY A 106 8.03 -5.22 4.38
C GLY A 106 8.71 -5.66 3.08
N LEU A 107 9.57 -6.67 3.14
CA LEU A 107 10.28 -7.22 1.98
C LEU A 107 9.29 -7.70 0.91
N VAL A 108 8.30 -8.53 1.29
CA VAL A 108 7.29 -9.05 0.36
C VAL A 108 6.44 -7.94 -0.23
N LEU A 109 5.97 -7.00 0.59
CA LEU A 109 5.21 -5.84 0.10
C LEU A 109 6.06 -4.98 -0.85
N GLY A 110 7.34 -4.80 -0.54
CA GLY A 110 8.28 -4.04 -1.35
C GLY A 110 8.47 -4.63 -2.74
N THR A 111 8.75 -5.93 -2.83
CA THR A 111 8.91 -6.62 -4.12
C THR A 111 7.62 -6.57 -4.95
N MET A 112 6.47 -6.86 -4.34
CA MET A 112 5.17 -6.81 -5.01
C MET A 112 4.86 -5.42 -5.57
N VAL A 113 5.12 -4.36 -4.81
CA VAL A 113 4.85 -2.97 -5.22
C VAL A 113 5.80 -2.53 -6.33
N ALA A 114 7.08 -2.90 -6.27
CA ALA A 114 8.04 -2.60 -7.33
C ALA A 114 7.67 -3.27 -8.65
N LEU A 115 7.28 -4.55 -8.63
CA LEU A 115 6.91 -5.32 -9.82
C LEU A 115 5.60 -4.84 -10.45
N THR A 116 4.60 -4.52 -9.63
CA THR A 116 3.24 -4.27 -10.15
C THR A 116 2.94 -2.81 -10.40
N SER A 117 3.70 -1.88 -9.81
CA SER A 117 3.33 -0.47 -9.80
C SER A 117 1.89 -0.21 -9.32
N ILE A 118 1.36 -1.11 -8.47
CA ILE A 118 0.11 -0.96 -7.71
C ILE A 118 0.49 -0.70 -6.25
N GLY A 119 -0.15 0.30 -5.62
CA GLY A 119 0.22 0.74 -4.28
C GLY A 119 -0.10 -0.30 -3.21
N ALA A 120 0.69 -0.33 -2.13
CA ALA A 120 0.59 -1.29 -1.01
C ALA A 120 -0.74 -1.27 -0.21
N GLY A 121 -1.72 -0.42 -0.56
CA GLY A 121 -2.84 -0.03 0.30
C GLY A 121 -3.60 -1.18 0.95
N ALA A 122 -4.25 -2.01 0.14
CA ALA A 122 -5.12 -3.07 0.64
C ALA A 122 -4.34 -4.24 1.25
N LEU A 123 -3.31 -4.74 0.55
CA LEU A 123 -2.48 -5.85 1.03
C LEU A 123 -1.69 -5.48 2.29
N GLY A 124 -1.07 -4.30 2.31
CA GLY A 124 -0.34 -3.79 3.47
C GLY A 124 -1.26 -3.64 4.68
N THR A 125 -2.45 -3.08 4.49
CA THR A 125 -3.44 -2.97 5.57
C THR A 125 -3.80 -4.34 6.15
N VAL A 126 -4.11 -5.32 5.29
CA VAL A 126 -4.45 -6.69 5.74
C VAL A 126 -3.26 -7.36 6.42
N ALA A 127 -2.04 -7.20 5.91
CA ALA A 127 -0.84 -7.76 6.50
C ALA A 127 -0.58 -7.20 7.92
N LEU A 128 -0.71 -5.87 8.09
CA LEU A 128 -0.58 -5.22 9.40
C LEU A 128 -1.66 -5.69 10.37
N PHE A 129 -2.90 -5.88 9.91
CA PHE A 129 -3.99 -6.41 10.73
C PHE A 129 -3.72 -7.84 11.25
N ILE A 130 -3.12 -8.70 10.44
CA ILE A 130 -2.73 -10.06 10.85
C ILE A 130 -1.57 -10.02 11.85
N LEU A 131 -0.60 -9.15 11.59
CA LEU A 131 0.65 -9.09 12.34
C LEU A 131 0.47 -8.39 13.70
N TYR A 132 -0.40 -7.39 13.76
CA TYR A 132 -0.67 -6.56 14.92
C TYR A 132 -2.19 -6.49 15.23
N PRO A 133 -2.85 -7.63 15.51
CA PRO A 133 -4.30 -7.66 15.71
C PRO A 133 -4.75 -6.87 16.94
N LEU A 134 -3.87 -6.64 17.92
CA LEU A 134 -4.18 -5.90 19.14
C LEU A 134 -4.09 -4.37 18.98
N LEU A 135 -3.55 -3.87 17.87
CA LEU A 135 -3.48 -2.42 17.64
C LEU A 135 -4.81 -1.87 17.12
N PRO A 136 -5.20 -0.65 17.53
CA PRO A 136 -6.39 0.01 17.01
C PRO A 136 -6.32 0.17 15.47
N THR A 137 -7.43 -0.08 14.78
CA THR A 137 -7.57 0.06 13.32
C THR A 137 -7.00 1.40 12.81
N ARG A 138 -7.29 2.51 13.50
CA ARG A 138 -6.80 3.85 13.11
C ARG A 138 -5.27 3.93 13.13
N ARG A 139 -4.62 3.24 14.08
CA ARG A 139 -3.16 3.18 14.20
C ARG A 139 -2.53 2.31 13.13
N LEU A 140 -3.17 1.19 12.79
CA LEU A 140 -2.72 0.32 11.69
C LEU A 140 -2.80 1.02 10.34
N VAL A 141 -3.91 1.70 10.06
CA VAL A 141 -4.08 2.47 8.82
C VAL A 141 -3.07 3.62 8.76
N GLY A 142 -2.88 4.38 9.83
CA GLY A 142 -1.89 5.45 9.86
C GLY A 142 -0.45 4.95 9.65
N THR A 143 -0.13 3.77 10.21
CA THR A 143 1.18 3.11 10.05
C THR A 143 1.38 2.59 8.62
N GLU A 144 0.37 1.99 7.98
CA GLU A 144 0.45 1.60 6.56
C GLU A 144 0.68 2.81 5.66
N ILE A 145 -0.05 3.91 5.89
CA ILE A 145 0.10 5.13 5.09
C ILE A 145 1.53 5.68 5.27
N ALA A 146 2.03 5.73 6.50
CA ALA A 146 3.38 6.20 6.81
C ALA A 146 4.48 5.33 6.17
N HIS A 147 4.31 4.01 6.16
CA HIS A 147 5.21 3.06 5.49
C HIS A 147 5.14 3.18 3.97
N ALA A 148 3.95 3.38 3.41
CA ALA A 148 3.75 3.45 1.98
C ALA A 148 4.43 4.67 1.34
N VAL A 149 4.62 5.78 2.06
CA VAL A 149 5.30 6.98 1.53
C VAL A 149 6.74 6.69 1.09
N PRO A 150 7.68 6.29 1.97
CA PRO A 150 9.05 6.01 1.55
C PRO A 150 9.11 4.86 0.54
N LEU A 151 8.27 3.84 0.70
CA LEU A 151 8.19 2.73 -0.23
C LEU A 151 7.85 3.18 -1.66
N THR A 152 6.75 3.92 -1.81
CA THR A 152 6.28 4.39 -3.13
C THR A 152 7.14 5.51 -3.69
N LEU A 153 7.83 6.28 -2.83
CA LEU A 153 8.79 7.27 -3.27
C LEU A 153 9.99 6.61 -3.94
N VAL A 154 10.63 5.63 -3.27
CA VAL A 154 11.77 4.90 -3.84
C VAL A 154 11.36 4.13 -5.10
N ALA A 155 10.19 3.46 -5.07
CA ALA A 155 9.66 2.77 -6.25
C ALA A 155 9.39 3.74 -7.41
N GLY A 156 8.81 4.91 -7.12
CA GLY A 156 8.52 5.95 -8.11
C GLY A 156 9.77 6.55 -8.72
N LEU A 157 10.76 6.89 -7.90
CA LEU A 157 12.04 7.44 -8.37
C LEU A 157 12.84 6.42 -9.18
N GLY A 158 12.86 5.15 -8.77
CA GLY A 158 13.58 4.14 -9.53
C GLY A 158 12.91 3.84 -10.88
N HIS A 159 11.58 3.72 -10.95
CA HIS A 159 10.87 3.64 -12.24
C HIS A 159 11.06 4.90 -13.10
N ALA A 160 11.13 6.08 -12.50
CA ALA A 160 11.45 7.32 -13.23
C ALA A 160 12.88 7.30 -13.81
N SER A 161 13.85 6.78 -13.06
CA SER A 161 15.24 6.67 -13.52
C SER A 161 15.42 5.68 -14.68
N MET A 162 14.50 4.72 -14.84
CA MET A 162 14.47 3.79 -15.99
C MET A 162 13.90 4.42 -17.27
N GLY A 163 13.46 5.68 -17.24
CA GLY A 163 12.85 6.35 -18.40
C GLY A 163 11.39 5.97 -18.68
N ASN A 164 10.79 5.13 -17.84
CA ASN A 164 9.43 4.60 -18.04
C ASN A 164 8.31 5.56 -17.58
N MET A 165 8.61 6.82 -17.31
CA MET A 165 7.70 7.73 -16.62
C MET A 165 7.33 8.95 -17.45
N ASP A 166 6.03 9.10 -17.71
CA ASP A 166 5.45 10.29 -18.32
C ASP A 166 5.18 11.38 -17.26
N TRP A 167 5.97 12.45 -17.33
CA TRP A 167 5.87 13.60 -16.43
C TRP A 167 4.60 14.42 -16.60
N HIS A 168 3.97 14.42 -17.78
CA HIS A 168 2.70 15.10 -18.02
C HIS A 168 1.57 14.37 -17.29
N VAL A 169 1.51 13.04 -17.43
CA VAL A 169 0.53 12.21 -16.72
C VAL A 169 0.70 12.33 -15.21
N LEU A 170 1.94 12.38 -14.71
CA LEU A 170 2.20 12.69 -13.30
C LEU A 170 1.58 14.03 -12.89
N GLY A 171 1.81 15.08 -13.68
CA GLY A 171 1.27 16.42 -13.43
C GLY A 171 -0.25 16.42 -13.33
N TYR A 172 -0.94 15.82 -14.31
CA TYR A 172 -2.40 15.71 -14.31
C TYR A 172 -2.92 14.92 -13.10
N LEU A 173 -2.27 13.81 -12.75
CA LEU A 173 -2.63 13.03 -11.56
C LEU A 173 -2.48 13.85 -10.28
N LEU A 174 -1.41 14.63 -10.14
CA LEU A 174 -1.18 15.48 -8.97
C LEU A 174 -2.20 16.60 -8.86
N VAL A 175 -2.48 17.31 -9.96
CA VAL A 175 -3.47 18.39 -10.00
C VAL A 175 -4.87 17.88 -9.67
N GLY A 176 -5.25 16.66 -10.09
CA GLY A 176 -6.52 16.06 -9.70
C GLY A 176 -6.54 15.54 -8.25
N SER A 177 -5.48 14.86 -7.82
CA SER A 177 -5.47 14.13 -6.55
C SER A 177 -5.19 15.00 -5.32
N LEU A 178 -4.35 16.03 -5.41
CA LEU A 178 -4.05 16.92 -4.27
C LEU A 178 -5.29 17.69 -3.78
N PRO A 179 -6.03 18.44 -4.62
CA PRO A 179 -7.27 19.09 -4.18
C PRO A 179 -8.35 18.06 -3.83
N GLY A 180 -8.42 16.93 -4.56
CA GLY A 180 -9.36 15.86 -4.25
C GLY A 180 -9.19 15.29 -2.85
N ILE A 181 -7.94 15.04 -2.42
CA ILE A 181 -7.64 14.56 -1.06
C ILE A 181 -7.83 15.66 -0.03
N TYR A 182 -7.46 16.90 -0.33
CA TYR A 182 -7.70 18.02 0.57
C TYR A 182 -9.20 18.19 0.86
N LEU A 183 -10.02 18.27 -0.17
CA LEU A 183 -11.48 18.37 -0.05
C LEU A 183 -12.07 17.11 0.60
N GLY A 184 -11.67 15.93 0.13
CA GLY A 184 -12.15 14.65 0.65
C GLY A 184 -11.84 14.48 2.13
N SER A 185 -10.64 14.83 2.59
CA SER A 185 -10.26 14.74 4.01
C SER A 185 -11.01 15.75 4.89
N HIS A 186 -11.32 16.93 4.38
CA HIS A 186 -12.16 17.92 5.08
C HIS A 186 -13.63 17.50 5.17
N LEU A 187 -14.15 16.86 4.13
CA LEU A 187 -15.55 16.42 4.03
C LEU A 187 -15.80 15.11 4.79
N THR A 188 -14.83 14.19 4.82
CA THR A 188 -14.97 12.87 5.49
C THR A 188 -15.24 13.01 7.00
N GLY A 189 -14.79 14.09 7.64
CA GLY A 189 -15.12 14.37 9.04
C GLY A 189 -16.54 14.90 9.28
N ARG A 190 -17.29 15.25 8.22
CA ARG A 190 -18.62 15.88 8.29
C ARG A 190 -19.73 15.08 7.60
N ILE A 191 -19.39 14.13 6.74
CA ILE A 191 -20.35 13.31 5.98
C ILE A 191 -20.49 11.94 6.66
N SER A 192 -21.73 11.44 6.83
CA SER A 192 -21.96 10.12 7.42
C SER A 192 -21.58 8.98 6.46
N ASP A 193 -21.19 7.84 7.03
CA ASP A 193 -20.76 6.63 6.31
C ASP A 193 -21.83 6.12 5.32
N GLU A 194 -23.10 6.44 5.58
CA GLU A 194 -24.27 6.11 4.75
C GLU A 194 -24.24 6.75 3.37
N TRP A 195 -23.64 7.94 3.22
CA TRP A 195 -23.49 8.63 1.93
C TRP A 195 -22.16 8.32 1.27
N LEU A 196 -21.10 8.15 2.08
CA LEU A 196 -19.76 7.92 1.58
C LEU A 196 -19.64 6.55 0.89
N ARG A 197 -20.22 5.50 1.48
CA ARG A 197 -20.12 4.13 0.95
C ARG A 197 -20.80 3.94 -0.41
N PRO A 198 -22.05 4.40 -0.63
CA PRO A 198 -22.66 4.33 -1.95
C PRO A 198 -21.87 5.11 -2.99
N CYS A 199 -21.42 6.33 -2.68
CA CYS A 199 -20.66 7.15 -3.63
C CYS A 199 -19.36 6.47 -4.06
N LEU A 200 -18.60 5.90 -3.12
CA LEU A 200 -17.41 5.10 -3.42
C LEU A 200 -17.74 3.84 -4.24
N ALA A 201 -18.83 3.15 -3.92
CA ALA A 201 -19.27 1.98 -4.67
C ALA A 201 -19.67 2.33 -6.11
N THR A 202 -20.43 3.42 -6.31
CA THR A 202 -20.81 3.91 -7.64
C THR A 202 -19.57 4.31 -8.44
N MET A 203 -18.62 5.01 -7.82
CA MET A 203 -17.36 5.38 -8.46
C MET A 203 -16.55 4.14 -8.89
N LEU A 204 -16.47 3.11 -8.03
CA LEU A 204 -15.82 1.83 -8.36
C LEU A 204 -16.53 1.12 -9.52
N VAL A 205 -17.86 1.11 -9.54
CA VAL A 205 -18.64 0.51 -10.65
C VAL A 205 -18.39 1.25 -11.95
N LEU A 206 -18.39 2.59 -11.95
CA LEU A 206 -18.12 3.39 -13.15
C LEU A 206 -16.70 3.16 -13.70
N ILE A 207 -15.70 3.10 -12.81
CA ILE A 207 -14.32 2.80 -13.19
C ILE A 207 -14.22 1.38 -13.75
N GLY A 208 -14.84 0.41 -13.08
CA GLY A 208 -14.87 -0.98 -13.52
C GLY A 208 -15.55 -1.17 -14.88
N TYR A 209 -16.68 -0.49 -15.09
CA TYR A 209 -17.41 -0.50 -16.36
C TYR A 209 -16.55 0.04 -17.50
N LYS A 210 -15.91 1.21 -17.31
CA LYS A 210 -15.02 1.84 -18.31
C LYS A 210 -13.76 1.01 -18.64
N LEU A 211 -13.35 0.12 -17.73
CA LEU A 211 -12.21 -0.77 -17.96
C LEU A 211 -12.62 -2.05 -18.71
N ALA A 212 -13.87 -2.48 -18.58
CA ALA A 212 -14.38 -3.70 -19.17
C ALA A 212 -14.99 -3.49 -20.58
N PHE A 213 -15.49 -2.29 -20.86
CA PHE A 213 -16.15 -1.88 -22.10
C PHE A 213 -15.61 -0.53 -22.57
#